data_AF-A0A146I7S0-F1
#
_entry.id   AF-A0A146I7S0-F1
#
_cell.length_a   1.000
_cell.length_b   1.000
_cell.length_c   1.000
_cell.angle_alpha   90.00
_cell.angle_beta   90.00
_cell.angle_gamma   90.00
#
_symmetry.space_group_name_H-M   'P 1'
#
loop_
_entity.id
_entity.type
_entity.pdbx_description
1 polymer ?
#
loop_
_entity_poly.entity_id
_entity_poly.type
_entity_poly.pdbx_seq_one_letter_code
_entity_poly.pdbx_strand_id
1 'polypeptide(L)'
;MNLLEVKNFTINFGPQHPAAHGVLRLILELNGEVVIRADPHIGLLHRGTEKLIETKNYIQALPYFDRLDYVSMMAQEHCYSLAVEKLLGCEVPLRAKYIRVLFDEITRILNHLLAVSCHALDVGAMTPLLWAFEEREKLMEFYERVSGARLHAAYIRPGGVAQDLPIGLLDDIYAFINHFADGSNSSTLDEIEDLLTTNRIWKQRLVDIGIVSAADALNWGFSGVMLRGSGIPWDIRKNEPYEVYDKLDFDIAVGKNGDCYDRYLIRVFEMRQSVRIIQQVLNQIVDGPVKVDDYKIVPPSRQEMKSNMEALIHHFKHFTEGISSIGRGETYTAIEAPKGEFGVYLVSDGSNKPYRCKIRTPGFAHLQGLNFMSKGHMIADVVTIIGTQDIVFGEIDR
;
A
#
# COMPACT_ATOMS: atom_id res chain seq x y z
N MET A 1 29.81 -47.17 9.79
CA MET A 1 30.13 -45.73 9.70
C MET A 1 28.92 -44.97 10.21
N ASN A 2 28.93 -44.61 11.49
CA ASN A 2 27.90 -43.72 12.04
C ASN A 2 28.16 -42.34 11.44
N LEU A 3 27.36 -41.94 10.45
CA LEU A 3 27.27 -40.56 10.04
C LEU A 3 26.83 -39.79 11.29
N LEU A 4 27.75 -39.04 11.90
CA LEU A 4 27.40 -38.05 12.90
C LEU A 4 26.38 -37.13 12.24
N GLU A 5 25.11 -37.22 12.62
CA GLU A 5 24.08 -36.29 12.16
C GLU A 5 24.57 -34.88 12.49
N VAL A 6 24.82 -34.09 11.43
CA VAL A 6 25.22 -32.70 11.57
C VAL A 6 24.09 -31.99 12.28
N LYS A 7 24.34 -31.58 13.53
CA LYS A 7 23.34 -30.84 14.32
C LYS A 7 23.22 -29.44 13.73
N ASN A 8 22.06 -29.15 13.14
CA ASN A 8 21.74 -27.80 12.67
C ASN A 8 21.66 -26.85 13.88
N PHE A 9 22.19 -25.64 13.71
CA PHE A 9 22.16 -24.61 14.73
C PHE A 9 20.90 -23.75 14.56
N THR A 10 20.12 -23.60 15.63
CA THR A 10 18.91 -22.78 15.61
C THR A 10 19.19 -21.39 16.16
N ILE A 11 18.98 -20.35 15.36
CA ILE A 11 19.09 -18.95 15.79
C ILE A 11 17.69 -18.33 15.85
N ASN A 12 17.42 -17.60 16.93
CA ASN A 12 16.24 -16.77 17.02
C ASN A 12 16.60 -15.33 16.62
N PHE A 13 16.08 -14.89 15.49
CA PHE A 13 16.22 -13.53 14.99
C PHE A 13 14.99 -12.72 15.44
N GLY A 14 15.20 -11.77 16.36
CA GLY A 14 14.15 -10.93 16.93
C GLY A 14 13.61 -11.38 18.29
N PRO A 15 12.57 -10.71 18.84
CA PRO A 15 11.69 -9.74 18.18
C PRO A 15 12.28 -8.34 17.97
N GLN A 16 13.34 -7.99 18.71
CA GLN A 16 14.00 -6.69 18.59
C GLN A 16 15.26 -6.82 17.73
N HIS A 17 15.16 -6.42 16.46
CA HIS A 17 16.30 -6.33 15.55
C HIS A 17 16.05 -5.21 14.51
N PRO A 18 17.04 -4.37 14.17
CA PRO A 18 16.86 -3.27 13.21
C PRO A 18 16.29 -3.72 11.86
N ALA A 19 16.86 -4.78 11.29
CA ALA A 19 16.43 -5.33 9.99
C ALA A 19 15.07 -6.06 10.00
N ALA A 20 14.41 -6.16 11.16
CA ALA A 20 13.07 -6.73 11.23
C ALA A 20 11.97 -5.69 10.97
N HIS A 21 12.30 -4.39 10.79
CA HIS A 21 11.36 -3.28 10.51
C HIS A 21 10.03 -3.39 11.26
N GLY A 22 10.11 -3.54 12.58
CA GLY A 22 8.96 -3.78 13.44
C GLY A 22 9.24 -4.93 14.38
N VAL A 23 8.28 -5.84 14.50
CA VAL A 23 8.32 -6.93 15.48
C VAL A 23 8.15 -8.26 14.76
N LEU A 24 9.26 -8.81 14.27
CA LEU A 24 9.32 -10.14 13.67
C LEU A 24 10.17 -11.06 14.54
N ARG A 25 9.66 -12.25 14.83
CA ARG A 25 10.46 -13.33 15.40
C ARG A 25 10.66 -14.39 14.34
N LEU A 26 11.88 -14.58 13.88
CA LEU A 26 12.21 -15.52 12.81
C LEU A 26 13.18 -16.58 13.37
N ILE A 27 12.73 -17.83 13.41
CA ILE A 27 13.57 -18.96 13.83
C ILE A 27 14.26 -19.52 12.59
N LEU A 28 15.59 -19.41 12.55
CA LEU A 28 16.43 -19.92 11.47
C LEU A 28 17.09 -21.22 11.90
N GLU A 29 16.95 -22.27 11.09
CA GLU A 29 17.79 -23.46 11.17
C GLU A 29 18.93 -23.33 10.16
N LEU A 30 20.15 -23.30 10.67
CA LEU A 30 21.36 -23.03 9.90
C LEU A 30 22.27 -24.27 9.87
N ASN A 31 22.93 -24.46 8.74
CA ASN A 31 24.09 -25.34 8.61
C ASN A 31 25.30 -24.48 8.22
N GLY A 32 26.11 -24.14 9.23
CA GLY A 32 27.11 -23.09 9.09
C GLY A 32 26.44 -21.73 8.87
N GLU A 33 26.67 -21.12 7.70
CA GLU A 33 26.07 -19.84 7.30
C GLU A 33 24.82 -19.99 6.43
N VAL A 34 24.56 -21.21 5.91
CA VAL A 34 23.49 -21.47 4.96
C VAL A 34 22.19 -21.78 5.70
N VAL A 35 21.11 -21.10 5.27
CA VAL A 35 19.76 -21.28 5.81
C VAL A 35 19.12 -22.54 5.19
N ILE A 36 18.74 -23.49 6.04
CA ILE A 36 17.99 -24.69 5.63
C ILE A 36 16.49 -24.44 5.72
N ARG A 37 16.07 -23.78 6.79
CA ARG A 37 14.67 -23.52 7.11
C ARG A 37 14.54 -22.19 7.84
N ALA A 38 13.52 -21.42 7.46
CA ALA A 38 13.14 -20.18 8.11
C ALA A 38 11.67 -20.24 8.51
N ASP A 39 11.41 -20.17 9.82
CA ASP A 39 10.07 -20.17 10.40
C ASP A 39 9.74 -18.77 10.96
N PRO A 40 8.97 -17.94 10.23
CA PRO A 40 8.53 -16.65 10.72
C PRO A 40 7.35 -16.80 11.69
N HIS A 41 7.58 -16.48 12.97
CA HIS A 41 6.53 -16.31 13.95
C HIS A 41 5.98 -14.88 13.90
N ILE A 42 4.72 -14.81 13.51
CA ILE A 42 3.90 -13.60 13.43
C ILE A 42 2.85 -13.57 14.55
N GLY A 43 2.08 -12.50 14.64
CA GLY A 43 1.01 -12.31 15.62
C GLY A 43 1.39 -11.44 16.81
N LEU A 44 2.61 -10.88 16.82
CA LEU A 44 3.07 -10.00 17.91
C LEU A 44 2.38 -8.63 17.87
N LEU A 45 1.89 -8.21 16.70
CA LEU A 45 1.14 -6.97 16.52
C LEU A 45 -0.35 -7.21 16.24
N HIS A 46 -0.85 -8.43 16.50
CA HIS A 46 -2.24 -8.78 16.24
C HIS A 46 -3.17 -8.07 17.21
N ARG A 47 -4.10 -7.27 16.67
CA ARG A 47 -4.99 -6.38 17.43
C ARG A 47 -6.46 -6.80 17.36
N GLY A 48 -6.78 -7.88 16.66
CA GLY A 48 -8.16 -8.32 16.44
C GLY A 48 -8.97 -7.29 15.66
N THR A 49 -8.35 -6.63 14.69
CA THR A 49 -8.94 -5.54 13.89
C THR A 49 -10.22 -5.98 13.18
N GLU A 50 -10.18 -7.14 12.52
CA GLU A 50 -11.35 -7.72 11.85
C GLU A 50 -12.51 -7.93 12.83
N LYS A 51 -12.23 -8.31 14.08
CA LYS A 51 -13.26 -8.50 15.11
C LYS A 51 -13.82 -7.18 15.63
N LEU A 52 -12.98 -6.15 15.76
CA LEU A 52 -13.42 -4.82 16.16
C LEU A 52 -14.34 -4.21 15.08
N ILE A 53 -14.03 -4.41 13.80
CA ILE A 53 -14.83 -3.93 12.67
C ILE A 53 -16.27 -4.45 12.75
N GLU A 54 -16.49 -5.72 13.10
CA GLU A 54 -17.85 -6.32 13.25
C GLU A 54 -18.72 -5.59 14.28
N THR A 55 -18.12 -4.90 15.26
CA THR A 55 -18.87 -4.19 16.31
C THR A 55 -19.21 -2.74 15.95
N LYS A 56 -18.54 -2.18 14.93
CA LYS A 56 -18.55 -0.76 14.55
C LYS A 56 -19.35 -0.54 13.28
N ASN A 57 -19.84 0.68 13.09
CA ASN A 57 -20.53 1.07 11.85
C ASN A 57 -19.50 1.25 10.72
N TYR A 58 -19.93 1.21 9.46
CA TYR A 58 -19.02 1.30 8.30
C TYR A 58 -18.09 2.53 8.31
N ILE A 59 -18.57 3.69 8.72
CA ILE A 59 -17.76 4.93 8.80
C ILE A 59 -16.79 4.87 9.99
N GLN A 60 -17.22 4.28 11.10
CA GLN A 60 -16.36 4.10 12.28
C GLN A 60 -15.30 3.03 12.05
N ALA A 61 -15.55 2.10 11.11
CA ALA A 61 -14.62 1.06 10.72
C ALA A 61 -13.52 1.57 9.77
N LEU A 62 -13.77 2.65 9.02
CA LEU A 62 -12.82 3.23 8.05
C LEU A 62 -11.41 3.44 8.64
N PRO A 63 -11.21 4.08 9.81
CA PRO A 63 -9.87 4.37 10.31
C PRO A 63 -9.07 3.14 10.76
N TYR A 64 -9.68 1.95 10.81
CA TYR A 64 -8.90 0.72 10.98
C TYR A 64 -8.05 0.44 9.75
N PHE A 65 -8.56 0.76 8.54
CA PHE A 65 -7.85 0.54 7.29
C PHE A 65 -6.58 1.39 7.24
N ASP A 66 -6.61 2.68 7.57
CA ASP A 66 -5.43 3.58 7.57
C ASP A 66 -4.29 3.09 8.49
N ARG A 67 -4.59 2.20 9.44
CA ARG A 67 -3.68 1.71 10.48
C ARG A 67 -3.15 0.30 10.23
N LEU A 68 -3.61 -0.36 9.17
CA LEU A 68 -3.12 -1.67 8.76
C LEU A 68 -1.74 -1.51 8.12
N ASP A 69 -1.69 -0.98 6.91
CA ASP A 69 -0.47 -0.48 6.30
C ASP A 69 -0.38 1.02 6.55
N TYR A 70 0.30 1.37 7.65
CA TYR A 70 0.51 2.75 8.05
C TYR A 70 1.42 3.55 7.10
N VAL A 71 1.86 2.94 5.99
CA VAL A 71 2.61 3.61 4.92
C VAL A 71 1.71 3.94 3.73
N SER A 72 0.70 3.11 3.43
CA SER A 72 -0.21 3.29 2.29
C SER A 72 -1.66 3.55 2.70
N MET A 73 -1.86 4.57 3.53
CA MET A 73 -3.13 4.88 4.20
C MET A 73 -4.29 5.10 3.21
N MET A 74 -4.12 6.01 2.25
CA MET A 74 -5.20 6.37 1.30
C MET A 74 -5.57 5.19 0.40
N ALA A 75 -4.60 4.38 -0.03
CA ALA A 75 -4.89 3.21 -0.85
C ALA A 75 -5.79 2.22 -0.07
N GLN A 76 -5.54 2.02 1.22
CA GLN A 76 -6.36 1.13 2.04
C GLN A 76 -7.76 1.70 2.31
N GLU A 77 -7.87 3.01 2.58
CA GLU A 77 -9.15 3.71 2.66
C GLU A 77 -9.95 3.56 1.35
N HIS A 78 -9.25 3.66 0.22
CA HIS A 78 -9.84 3.57 -1.10
C HIS A 78 -10.38 2.17 -1.38
N CYS A 79 -9.61 1.11 -1.11
CA CYS A 79 -10.09 -0.26 -1.29
C CYS A 79 -11.36 -0.55 -0.48
N TYR A 80 -11.38 -0.10 0.79
CA TYR A 80 -12.55 -0.24 1.63
C TYR A 80 -13.74 0.58 1.12
N SER A 81 -13.49 1.81 0.67
CA SER A 81 -14.54 2.67 0.12
C SER A 81 -15.15 2.07 -1.17
N LEU A 82 -14.33 1.51 -2.06
CA LEU A 82 -14.80 0.79 -3.24
C LEU A 82 -15.62 -0.45 -2.86
N ALA A 83 -15.22 -1.20 -1.84
CA ALA A 83 -15.96 -2.36 -1.35
C ALA A 83 -17.37 -1.99 -0.91
N VAL A 84 -17.50 -0.91 -0.15
CA VAL A 84 -18.77 -0.38 0.35
C VAL A 84 -19.59 0.25 -0.78
N GLU A 85 -18.96 0.96 -1.71
CA GLU A 85 -19.62 1.56 -2.89
C GLU A 85 -20.22 0.50 -3.82
N LYS A 86 -19.52 -0.61 -4.04
CA LYS A 86 -20.06 -1.75 -4.81
C LYS A 86 -21.25 -2.41 -4.13
N LEU A 87 -21.27 -2.49 -2.79
CA LEU A 87 -22.43 -3.00 -2.03
C LEU A 87 -23.62 -2.04 -2.06
N LEU A 88 -23.36 -0.73 -2.10
CA LEU A 88 -24.39 0.30 -2.20
C LEU A 88 -24.92 0.49 -3.63
N GLY A 89 -24.14 0.13 -4.64
CA GLY A 89 -24.48 0.37 -6.05
C GLY A 89 -24.45 1.86 -6.41
N CYS A 90 -23.55 2.64 -5.79
CA CYS A 90 -23.46 4.08 -6.00
C CYS A 90 -22.27 4.47 -6.86
N GLU A 91 -22.49 5.40 -7.77
CA GLU A 91 -21.43 5.97 -8.60
C GLU A 91 -20.90 7.27 -7.98
N VAL A 92 -19.59 7.32 -7.80
CA VAL A 92 -18.87 8.48 -7.28
C VAL A 92 -18.69 9.53 -8.40
N PRO A 93 -18.79 10.84 -8.10
CA PRO A 93 -18.60 11.89 -9.10
C PRO A 93 -17.19 11.91 -9.68
N LEU A 94 -17.05 12.38 -10.93
CA LEU A 94 -15.79 12.35 -11.68
C LEU A 94 -14.65 13.07 -10.96
N ARG A 95 -14.90 14.24 -10.36
CA ARG A 95 -13.88 14.99 -9.62
C ARG A 95 -13.31 14.18 -8.45
N ALA A 96 -14.18 13.51 -7.69
CA ALA A 96 -13.75 12.69 -6.57
C ALA A 96 -12.89 11.49 -7.02
N LYS A 97 -13.22 10.87 -8.15
CA LYS A 97 -12.39 9.81 -8.75
C LYS A 97 -11.00 10.33 -9.13
N TYR A 98 -10.89 11.51 -9.76
CA TYR A 98 -9.58 12.11 -10.05
C TYR A 98 -8.78 12.44 -8.79
N ILE A 99 -9.43 12.98 -7.75
CA ILE A 99 -8.78 13.28 -6.47
C ILE A 99 -8.27 12.00 -5.78
N ARG A 100 -9.03 10.91 -5.82
CA ARG A 100 -8.61 9.62 -5.26
C ARG A 100 -7.40 9.06 -5.99
N VAL A 101 -7.44 9.01 -7.33
CA VAL A 101 -6.28 8.58 -8.13
C VAL A 101 -5.05 9.46 -7.87
N LEU A 102 -5.22 10.79 -7.72
CA LEU A 102 -4.14 11.71 -7.38
C LEU A 102 -3.45 11.30 -6.07
N PHE A 103 -4.23 11.09 -5.00
CA PHE A 103 -3.67 10.72 -3.70
C PHE A 103 -3.19 9.27 -3.63
N ASP A 104 -3.76 8.36 -4.41
CA ASP A 104 -3.27 6.99 -4.53
C ASP A 104 -1.86 6.95 -5.12
N GLU A 105 -1.60 7.73 -6.17
CA GLU A 105 -0.28 7.80 -6.78
C GLU A 105 0.74 8.56 -5.90
N ILE A 106 0.30 9.60 -5.17
CA ILE A 106 1.15 10.21 -4.11
C ILE A 106 1.47 9.17 -3.02
N THR A 107 0.49 8.38 -2.60
CA THR A 107 0.68 7.29 -1.64
C THR A 107 1.65 6.24 -2.17
N ARG A 108 1.62 5.95 -3.47
CA ARG A 108 2.53 5.02 -4.12
C ARG A 108 3.97 5.52 -4.08
N ILE A 109 4.20 6.79 -4.36
CA ILE A 109 5.52 7.44 -4.21
C ILE A 109 5.97 7.37 -2.75
N LEU A 110 5.11 7.75 -1.79
CA LEU A 110 5.41 7.69 -0.36
C LEU A 110 5.84 6.30 0.12
N ASN A 111 5.20 5.25 -0.40
CA ASN A 111 5.50 3.86 -0.03
C ASN A 111 6.79 3.38 -0.69
N HIS A 112 6.97 3.58 -2.00
CA HIS A 112 8.20 3.16 -2.69
C HIS A 112 9.45 3.89 -2.19
N LEU A 113 9.34 5.18 -1.84
CA LEU A 113 10.43 5.92 -1.21
C LEU A 113 10.85 5.28 0.12
N LEU A 114 9.89 4.88 0.96
CA LEU A 114 10.19 4.17 2.20
C LEU A 114 10.78 2.77 1.91
N ALA A 115 10.14 2.00 1.05
CA ALA A 115 10.54 0.62 0.74
C ALA A 115 11.98 0.56 0.21
N VAL A 116 12.32 1.41 -0.75
CA VAL A 116 13.67 1.46 -1.34
C VAL A 116 14.70 1.95 -0.32
N SER A 117 14.39 3.00 0.45
CA SER A 117 15.34 3.57 1.38
C SER A 117 15.57 2.72 2.63
N CYS A 118 14.53 2.12 3.21
CA CYS A 118 14.67 1.16 4.31
C CYS A 118 15.42 -0.09 3.85
N HIS A 119 15.14 -0.58 2.64
CA HIS A 119 15.90 -1.70 2.09
C HIS A 119 17.38 -1.33 1.87
N ALA A 120 17.67 -0.12 1.39
CA ALA A 120 19.04 0.38 1.28
C ALA A 120 19.75 0.44 2.65
N LEU A 121 19.05 0.91 3.68
CA LEU A 121 19.55 0.96 5.05
C LEU A 121 19.91 -0.43 5.59
N ASP A 122 19.07 -1.43 5.37
CA ASP A 122 19.30 -2.79 5.85
C ASP A 122 20.54 -3.45 5.26
N VAL A 123 20.82 -3.13 3.99
CA VAL A 123 22.03 -3.61 3.30
C VAL A 123 23.26 -2.80 3.72
N GLY A 124 23.06 -1.56 4.20
CA GLY A 124 24.10 -0.72 4.80
C GLY A 124 24.24 0.69 4.21
N ALA A 125 23.45 1.06 3.21
CA ALA A 125 23.48 2.40 2.61
C ALA A 125 22.56 3.36 3.38
N MET A 126 23.16 4.24 4.19
CA MET A 126 22.40 5.16 5.07
C MET A 126 21.92 6.45 4.37
N THR A 127 22.65 6.95 3.36
CA THR A 127 22.37 8.26 2.74
C THR A 127 21.02 8.35 2.03
N PRO A 128 20.55 7.34 1.26
CA PRO A 128 19.28 7.45 0.53
C PRO A 128 18.06 7.64 1.45
N LEU A 129 18.13 7.15 2.69
CA LEU A 129 17.07 7.31 3.68
C LEU A 129 16.81 8.77 4.03
N LEU A 130 17.88 9.53 4.25
CA LEU A 130 17.76 10.93 4.64
C LEU A 130 17.18 11.77 3.50
N TRP A 131 17.65 11.54 2.27
CA TRP A 131 17.13 12.22 1.08
C TRP A 131 15.67 11.85 0.80
N ALA A 132 15.33 10.56 0.84
CA ALA A 132 13.97 10.10 0.63
C ALA A 132 13.01 10.64 1.70
N PHE A 133 13.45 10.79 2.96
CA PHE A 133 12.59 11.28 4.04
C PHE A 133 12.31 12.78 3.94
N GLU A 134 13.23 13.58 3.36
CA GLU A 134 12.94 14.97 3.04
C GLU A 134 11.77 15.09 2.03
N GLU A 135 11.81 14.29 0.96
CA GLU A 135 10.74 14.27 -0.04
C GLU A 135 9.43 13.72 0.53
N ARG A 136 9.50 12.70 1.41
CA ARG A 136 8.32 12.18 2.10
C ARG A 136 7.70 13.23 3.04
N GLU A 137 8.50 14.08 3.68
CA GLU A 137 8.01 15.15 4.54
C GLU A 137 7.16 16.16 3.73
N LYS A 138 7.65 16.56 2.55
CA LYS A 138 6.92 17.44 1.61
C LYS A 138 5.58 16.82 1.20
N LEU A 139 5.57 15.51 0.91
CA LEU A 139 4.33 14.79 0.59
C LEU A 139 3.37 14.67 1.79
N MET A 140 3.88 14.52 3.01
CA MET A 140 3.06 14.52 4.23
C MET A 140 2.44 15.89 4.52
N GLU A 141 3.09 17.00 4.12
CA GLU A 141 2.49 18.34 4.19
C GLU A 141 1.23 18.44 3.33
N PHE A 142 1.22 17.81 2.14
CA PHE A 142 0.01 17.73 1.32
C PHE A 142 -1.11 16.96 2.03
N TYR A 143 -0.78 15.90 2.76
CA TYR A 143 -1.78 15.13 3.53
C TYR A 143 -2.36 15.97 4.67
N GLU A 144 -1.49 16.71 5.35
CA GLU A 144 -1.87 17.63 6.42
C GLU A 144 -2.79 18.75 5.90
N ARG A 145 -2.47 19.36 4.76
CA ARG A 145 -3.30 20.42 4.18
C ARG A 145 -4.70 19.95 3.77
N VAL A 146 -4.82 18.70 3.37
CA VAL A 146 -6.06 18.12 2.85
C VAL A 146 -6.94 17.54 3.95
N SER A 147 -6.34 16.84 4.91
CA SER A 147 -7.06 16.09 5.94
C SER A 147 -6.94 16.69 7.34
N GLY A 148 -5.91 17.51 7.59
CA GLY A 148 -5.51 17.98 8.91
C GLY A 148 -4.59 17.01 9.66
N ALA A 149 -4.26 15.85 9.08
CA ALA A 149 -3.37 14.86 9.66
C ALA A 149 -2.25 14.49 8.68
N ARG A 150 -1.05 14.26 9.21
CA ARG A 150 0.14 13.95 8.40
C ARG A 150 0.20 12.50 7.92
N LEU A 151 -0.39 11.56 8.66
CA LEU A 151 -0.40 10.14 8.32
C LEU A 151 -1.82 9.59 8.16
N HIS A 152 -2.54 9.38 9.26
CA HIS A 152 -3.88 8.81 9.24
C HIS A 152 -4.91 9.88 8.89
N ALA A 153 -5.34 9.91 7.63
CA ALA A 153 -6.12 11.00 7.06
C ALA A 153 -7.65 10.79 7.15
N ALA A 154 -8.14 9.55 7.08
CA ALA A 154 -9.57 9.23 7.00
C ALA A 154 -10.33 10.13 5.98
N TYR A 155 -9.68 10.35 4.84
CA TYR A 155 -10.04 11.33 3.83
C TYR A 155 -10.88 10.70 2.72
N ILE A 156 -10.50 9.52 2.24
CA ILE A 156 -11.29 8.75 1.29
C ILE A 156 -12.37 8.04 2.08
N ARG A 157 -13.64 8.32 1.74
CA ARG A 157 -14.80 7.76 2.43
C ARG A 157 -15.73 7.08 1.45
N PRO A 158 -16.54 6.10 1.89
CA PRO A 158 -17.61 5.59 1.04
C PRO A 158 -18.51 6.74 0.56
N GLY A 159 -18.69 6.88 -0.75
CA GLY A 159 -19.44 7.97 -1.38
C GLY A 159 -18.60 9.16 -1.86
N GLY A 160 -17.27 8.99 -1.96
CA GLY A 160 -16.35 9.98 -2.53
C GLY A 160 -15.23 10.37 -1.56
N VAL A 161 -15.12 11.66 -1.28
CA VAL A 161 -14.02 12.20 -0.47
C VAL A 161 -14.56 13.13 0.61
N ALA A 162 -13.86 13.22 1.75
CA ALA A 162 -14.33 13.93 2.93
C ALA A 162 -14.51 15.45 2.71
N GLN A 163 -13.53 16.09 2.07
CA GLN A 163 -13.49 17.53 1.77
C GLN A 163 -12.83 17.76 0.41
N ASP A 164 -13.16 18.87 -0.26
CA ASP A 164 -12.46 19.25 -1.50
C ASP A 164 -11.03 19.74 -1.20
N LEU A 165 -10.20 19.82 -2.25
CA LEU A 165 -8.83 20.30 -2.16
C LEU A 165 -8.81 21.78 -1.73
N PRO A 166 -7.88 22.20 -0.85
CA PRO A 166 -7.68 23.60 -0.54
C PRO A 166 -7.12 24.36 -1.76
N ILE A 167 -7.44 25.65 -1.84
CA ILE A 167 -7.00 26.54 -2.92
C ILE A 167 -5.46 26.59 -2.93
N GLY A 168 -4.86 26.49 -4.13
CA GLY A 168 -3.40 26.55 -4.35
C GLY A 168 -2.66 25.21 -4.20
N LEU A 169 -3.30 24.16 -3.69
CA LEU A 169 -2.62 22.87 -3.50
C LEU A 169 -2.19 22.21 -4.81
N LEU A 170 -2.98 22.37 -5.88
CA LEU A 170 -2.64 21.80 -7.19
C LEU A 170 -1.35 22.41 -7.76
N ASP A 171 -1.14 23.71 -7.55
CA ASP A 171 0.08 24.41 -7.99
C ASP A 171 1.30 23.94 -7.20
N ASP A 172 1.14 23.71 -5.89
CA ASP A 172 2.21 23.21 -5.02
C ASP A 172 2.59 21.75 -5.37
N ILE A 173 1.60 20.90 -5.67
CA ILE A 173 1.84 19.52 -6.14
C ILE A 173 2.54 19.55 -7.50
N TYR A 174 2.13 20.45 -8.41
CA TYR A 174 2.79 20.61 -9.71
C TYR A 174 4.26 21.04 -9.55
N ALA A 175 4.54 22.01 -8.67
CA ALA A 175 5.90 22.46 -8.37
C ALA A 175 6.76 21.34 -7.78
N PHE A 176 6.22 20.56 -6.84
CA PHE A 176 6.90 19.40 -6.27
C PHE A 176 7.24 18.36 -7.34
N ILE A 177 6.29 18.06 -8.22
CA ILE A 177 6.48 17.07 -9.27
C ILE A 177 7.52 17.52 -10.27
N ASN A 178 7.52 18.79 -10.68
CA ASN A 178 8.57 19.28 -11.58
C ASN A 178 9.95 19.19 -10.91
N HIS A 179 10.07 19.51 -9.61
CA HIS A 179 11.31 19.28 -8.88
C HIS A 179 11.71 17.79 -8.82
N PHE A 180 10.73 16.91 -8.65
CA PHE A 180 10.95 15.46 -8.58
C PHE A 180 11.19 14.83 -9.97
N ALA A 181 10.77 15.47 -11.06
CA ALA A 181 10.81 14.95 -12.43
C ALA A 181 11.84 15.61 -13.35
N ASP A 182 12.21 16.88 -13.12
CA ASP A 182 13.06 17.66 -14.02
C ASP A 182 14.52 17.18 -13.98
N GLY A 183 14.89 16.35 -14.96
CA GLY A 183 16.26 15.85 -15.17
C GLY A 183 17.31 16.91 -15.58
N SER A 184 17.02 18.21 -15.49
CA SER A 184 18.03 19.27 -15.75
C SER A 184 18.89 19.60 -14.54
N ASN A 185 18.37 19.40 -13.33
CA ASN A 185 19.12 19.40 -12.08
C ASN A 185 18.79 18.07 -11.43
N SER A 186 19.76 17.16 -11.30
CA SER A 186 19.62 15.80 -10.75
C SER A 186 18.42 15.67 -9.80
N SER A 187 17.33 15.05 -10.28
CA SER A 187 16.15 14.87 -9.43
C SER A 187 16.55 14.00 -8.23
N THR A 188 15.89 14.16 -7.09
CA THR A 188 16.19 13.36 -5.90
C THR A 188 16.07 11.85 -6.17
N LEU A 189 15.17 11.46 -7.06
CA LEU A 189 15.05 10.09 -7.54
C LEU A 189 16.28 9.65 -8.35
N ASP A 190 16.77 10.48 -9.27
CA ASP A 190 17.95 10.19 -10.08
C ASP A 190 19.21 10.15 -9.21
N GLU A 191 19.33 11.00 -8.18
CA GLU A 191 20.44 10.94 -7.21
C GLU A 191 20.44 9.62 -6.41
N ILE A 192 19.25 9.15 -6.00
CA ILE A 192 19.09 7.85 -5.34
C ILE A 192 19.45 6.71 -6.32
N GLU A 193 19.02 6.81 -7.58
CA GLU A 193 19.30 5.81 -8.61
C GLU A 193 20.79 5.75 -8.94
N ASP A 194 21.46 6.88 -9.10
CA ASP A 194 22.89 6.97 -9.40
C ASP A 194 23.73 6.28 -8.32
N LEU A 195 23.36 6.48 -7.05
CA LEU A 195 24.05 5.88 -5.91
C LEU A 195 23.83 4.37 -5.80
N LEU A 196 22.63 3.87 -6.12
CA LEU A 196 22.24 2.47 -5.90
C LEU A 196 22.36 1.62 -7.17
N THR A 197 21.75 2.03 -8.28
CA THR A 197 21.58 1.21 -9.49
C THR A 197 22.89 0.84 -10.15
N THR A 198 23.85 1.76 -10.22
CA THR A 198 25.16 1.51 -10.84
C THR A 198 26.16 0.87 -9.89
N ASN A 199 25.89 0.87 -8.59
CA ASN A 199 26.82 0.45 -7.56
C ASN A 199 27.05 -1.07 -7.58
N ARG A 200 28.33 -1.46 -7.61
CA ARG A 200 28.76 -2.86 -7.63
C ARG A 200 28.37 -3.61 -6.36
N ILE A 201 28.46 -2.96 -5.20
CA ILE A 201 28.12 -3.57 -3.90
C ILE A 201 26.61 -3.87 -3.86
N TRP A 202 25.79 -2.92 -4.32
CA TRP A 202 24.34 -3.09 -4.38
C TRP A 202 23.95 -4.25 -5.29
N LYS A 203 24.52 -4.33 -6.50
CA LYS A 203 24.28 -5.46 -7.41
C LYS A 203 24.73 -6.80 -6.81
N GLN A 204 25.91 -6.87 -6.19
CA GLN A 204 26.40 -8.09 -5.54
C GLN A 204 25.48 -8.58 -4.40
N ARG A 205 24.74 -7.67 -3.76
CA ARG A 205 23.84 -7.99 -2.64
C ARG A 205 22.39 -8.26 -3.06
N LEU A 206 22.04 -8.13 -4.34
CA LEU A 206 20.66 -8.29 -4.83
C LEU A 206 20.51 -9.21 -6.04
N VAL A 207 21.51 -9.28 -6.91
CA VAL A 207 21.49 -10.18 -8.07
C VAL A 207 21.60 -11.62 -7.57
N ASP A 208 20.81 -12.52 -8.18
CA ASP A 208 20.71 -13.93 -7.83
C ASP A 208 20.22 -14.25 -6.40
N ILE A 209 19.62 -13.27 -5.71
CA ILE A 209 19.07 -13.46 -4.36
C ILE A 209 17.55 -13.48 -4.40
N GLY A 210 16.96 -14.49 -3.74
CA GLY A 210 15.51 -14.62 -3.59
C GLY A 210 14.79 -14.82 -4.92
N ILE A 211 15.38 -15.61 -5.83
CA ILE A 211 14.83 -15.93 -7.15
C ILE A 211 13.48 -16.63 -6.98
N VAL A 212 12.45 -16.10 -7.63
CA VAL A 212 11.09 -16.68 -7.63
C VAL A 212 10.68 -16.95 -9.06
N SER A 213 10.36 -18.22 -9.37
CA SER A 213 9.83 -18.60 -10.67
C SER A 213 8.40 -18.09 -10.86
N ALA A 214 7.99 -17.86 -12.11
CA ALA A 214 6.63 -17.42 -12.42
C ALA A 214 5.55 -18.40 -11.92
N ALA A 215 5.82 -19.72 -12.01
CA ALA A 215 4.88 -20.75 -11.55
C ALA A 215 4.75 -20.76 -10.03
N ASP A 216 5.87 -20.62 -9.31
CA ASP A 216 5.87 -20.55 -7.85
C ASP A 216 5.18 -19.27 -7.36
N ALA A 217 5.44 -18.13 -7.99
CA ALA A 217 4.78 -16.87 -7.66
C ALA A 217 3.25 -16.99 -7.69
N LEU A 218 2.70 -17.68 -8.69
CA LEU A 218 1.26 -17.94 -8.79
C LEU A 218 0.76 -18.92 -7.73
N ASN A 219 1.48 -20.03 -7.52
CA ASN A 219 1.09 -21.07 -6.56
C ASN A 219 1.07 -20.54 -5.11
N TRP A 220 2.01 -19.68 -4.75
CA TRP A 220 2.09 -19.04 -3.44
C TRP A 220 1.17 -17.81 -3.30
N GLY A 221 0.49 -17.40 -4.37
CA GLY A 221 -0.44 -16.27 -4.35
C GLY A 221 0.23 -14.92 -4.19
N PHE A 222 1.47 -14.76 -4.70
CA PHE A 222 2.14 -13.47 -4.73
C PHE A 222 1.43 -12.49 -5.67
N SER A 223 1.56 -11.21 -5.38
CA SER A 223 0.95 -10.12 -6.16
C SER A 223 1.86 -8.89 -6.20
N GLY A 224 1.59 -7.98 -7.14
CA GLY A 224 2.29 -6.70 -7.27
C GLY A 224 3.70 -6.85 -7.80
N VAL A 225 4.64 -6.12 -7.18
CA VAL A 225 6.06 -6.11 -7.55
C VAL A 225 6.69 -7.50 -7.52
N MET A 226 6.29 -8.36 -6.58
CA MET A 226 6.82 -9.73 -6.47
C MET A 226 6.48 -10.58 -7.71
N LEU A 227 5.24 -10.45 -8.19
CA LEU A 227 4.76 -11.20 -9.36
C LEU A 227 5.32 -10.60 -10.67
N ARG A 228 5.35 -9.26 -10.78
CA ARG A 228 5.95 -8.56 -11.92
C ARG A 228 7.45 -8.80 -12.03
N GLY A 229 8.16 -8.93 -10.91
CA GLY A 229 9.59 -9.28 -10.86
C GLY A 229 9.88 -10.65 -11.49
N SER A 230 8.98 -11.61 -11.30
CA SER A 230 9.08 -12.97 -11.86
C SER A 230 8.68 -13.10 -13.34
N GLY A 231 8.35 -11.99 -14.01
CA GLY A 231 8.09 -11.98 -15.45
C GLY A 231 6.61 -12.05 -15.88
N ILE A 232 5.66 -11.98 -14.93
CA ILE A 232 4.23 -11.99 -15.27
C ILE A 232 3.72 -10.54 -15.36
N PRO A 233 3.22 -10.08 -16.52
CA PRO A 233 2.66 -8.73 -16.69
C PRO A 233 1.23 -8.65 -16.11
N TRP A 234 1.11 -8.46 -14.81
CA TRP A 234 -0.20 -8.33 -14.13
C TRP A 234 -0.26 -7.08 -13.25
N ASP A 235 -1.19 -6.17 -13.61
CA ASP A 235 -1.61 -5.00 -12.81
C ASP A 235 -3.12 -4.95 -12.75
N ILE A 236 -3.67 -4.66 -11.57
CA ILE A 236 -5.12 -4.46 -11.45
C ILE A 236 -5.51 -3.16 -12.15
N ARG A 237 -4.67 -2.11 -12.06
CA ARG A 237 -4.98 -0.81 -12.68
C ARG A 237 -5.16 -0.87 -14.20
N LYS A 238 -4.55 -1.84 -14.89
CA LYS A 238 -4.74 -2.06 -16.33
C LYS A 238 -5.68 -3.21 -16.67
N ASN A 239 -5.64 -4.30 -15.90
CA ASN A 239 -6.38 -5.51 -16.23
C ASN A 239 -7.83 -5.44 -15.75
N GLU A 240 -8.03 -4.87 -14.56
CA GLU A 240 -9.33 -4.61 -13.94
C GLU A 240 -9.39 -3.15 -13.47
N PRO A 241 -9.41 -2.21 -14.43
CA PRO A 241 -9.31 -0.79 -14.14
C PRO A 241 -10.47 -0.34 -13.26
N TYR A 242 -10.13 0.44 -12.24
CA TYR A 242 -11.07 1.12 -11.38
C TYR A 242 -10.96 2.64 -11.54
N GLU A 243 -12.02 3.34 -11.21
CA GLU A 243 -12.11 4.80 -11.27
C GLU A 243 -11.80 5.44 -12.64
N VAL A 244 -10.59 5.99 -12.82
CA VAL A 244 -10.16 6.76 -14.00
C VAL A 244 -8.87 6.22 -14.61
N TYR A 245 -8.34 5.10 -14.11
CA TYR A 245 -7.10 4.52 -14.65
C TYR A 245 -7.20 4.17 -16.14
N ASP A 246 -8.40 3.91 -16.66
CA ASP A 246 -8.70 3.72 -18.08
C ASP A 246 -8.36 4.90 -18.99
N LYS A 247 -8.39 6.13 -18.45
CA LYS A 247 -8.16 7.35 -19.23
C LYS A 247 -6.72 7.86 -19.14
N LEU A 248 -5.88 7.18 -18.37
CA LEU A 248 -4.54 7.62 -18.04
C LEU A 248 -3.52 6.73 -18.75
N ASP A 249 -2.52 7.35 -19.36
CA ASP A 249 -1.50 6.66 -20.15
C ASP A 249 -0.25 6.43 -19.30
N PHE A 250 -0.05 5.20 -18.84
CA PHE A 250 1.13 4.77 -18.10
C PHE A 250 1.62 3.40 -18.57
N ASP A 251 2.87 3.08 -18.29
CA ASP A 251 3.50 1.79 -18.66
C ASP A 251 3.78 0.95 -17.41
N ILE A 252 3.86 -0.37 -17.57
CA ILE A 252 4.15 -1.31 -16.47
C ILE A 252 5.52 -1.94 -16.71
N ALA A 253 6.36 -1.98 -15.68
CA ALA A 253 7.62 -2.70 -15.71
C ALA A 253 7.44 -4.18 -15.34
N VAL A 254 8.19 -5.03 -16.04
CA VAL A 254 8.20 -6.49 -15.83
C VAL A 254 9.65 -6.93 -15.74
N GLY A 255 9.97 -7.70 -14.69
CA GLY A 255 11.29 -8.28 -14.47
C GLY A 255 11.52 -9.51 -15.35
N LYS A 256 12.75 -10.01 -15.41
CA LYS A 256 13.09 -11.18 -16.22
C LYS A 256 13.54 -12.36 -15.37
N ASN A 257 14.31 -12.09 -14.32
CA ASN A 257 14.99 -13.12 -13.55
C ASN A 257 14.20 -13.52 -12.29
N GLY A 258 13.40 -12.60 -11.74
CA GLY A 258 12.68 -12.82 -10.47
C GLY A 258 13.48 -12.41 -9.23
N ASP A 259 14.64 -11.79 -9.41
CA ASP A 259 15.58 -11.42 -8.36
C ASP A 259 15.13 -10.21 -7.55
N CYS A 260 15.78 -10.02 -6.40
CA CYS A 260 15.66 -8.81 -5.59
C CYS A 260 16.00 -7.52 -6.38
N TYR A 261 16.97 -7.59 -7.30
CA TYR A 261 17.36 -6.43 -8.12
C TYR A 261 16.28 -6.01 -9.13
N ASP A 262 15.63 -6.96 -9.80
CA ASP A 262 14.53 -6.66 -10.74
C ASP A 262 13.35 -6.00 -10.00
N ARG A 263 13.04 -6.47 -8.78
CA ARG A 263 12.00 -5.87 -7.92
C ARG A 263 12.33 -4.43 -7.53
N TYR A 264 13.61 -4.16 -7.22
CA TYR A 264 14.09 -2.80 -6.95
C TYR A 264 13.90 -1.90 -8.17
N LEU A 265 14.30 -2.33 -9.37
CA LEU A 265 14.14 -1.56 -10.60
C LEU A 265 12.66 -1.28 -10.92
N ILE A 266 11.77 -2.25 -10.69
CA ILE A 266 10.32 -2.07 -10.87
C ILE A 266 9.79 -0.95 -9.96
N ARG A 267 10.20 -0.91 -8.68
CA ARG A 267 9.79 0.16 -7.76
C ARG A 267 10.25 1.55 -8.20
N VAL A 268 11.49 1.65 -8.68
CA VAL A 268 12.02 2.91 -9.22
C VAL A 268 11.25 3.35 -10.46
N PHE A 269 10.94 2.40 -11.35
CA PHE A 269 10.13 2.67 -12.53
C PHE A 269 8.69 3.06 -12.17
N GLU A 270 8.06 2.41 -11.20
CA GLU A 270 6.72 2.77 -10.71
C GLU A 270 6.67 4.19 -10.16
N MET A 271 7.70 4.65 -9.44
CA MET A 271 7.77 6.06 -8.99
C MET A 271 7.75 7.03 -10.18
N ARG A 272 8.49 6.75 -11.26
CA ARG A 272 8.46 7.55 -12.50
C ARG A 272 7.10 7.52 -13.19
N GLN A 273 6.42 6.38 -13.18
CA GLN A 273 5.08 6.26 -13.77
C GLN A 273 4.03 6.98 -12.93
N SER A 274 4.10 6.92 -11.59
CA SER A 274 3.22 7.68 -10.71
C SER A 274 3.35 9.18 -10.94
N VAL A 275 4.57 9.68 -11.13
CA VAL A 275 4.83 11.07 -11.52
C VAL A 275 4.11 11.45 -12.82
N ARG A 276 4.24 10.60 -13.85
CA ARG A 276 3.55 10.79 -15.14
C ARG A 276 2.03 10.80 -14.99
N ILE A 277 1.48 9.88 -14.18
CA ILE A 277 0.04 9.81 -13.90
C ILE A 277 -0.42 11.10 -13.22
N ILE A 278 0.31 11.58 -12.21
CA ILE A 278 -0.09 12.80 -11.50
C ILE A 278 -0.08 14.01 -12.45
N GLN A 279 0.93 14.16 -13.31
CA GLN A 279 0.95 15.23 -14.31
C GLN A 279 -0.27 15.19 -15.24
N GLN A 280 -0.69 13.99 -15.67
CA GLN A 280 -1.91 13.83 -16.49
C GLN A 280 -3.17 14.19 -15.71
N VAL A 281 -3.28 13.75 -14.46
CA VAL A 281 -4.43 14.04 -13.59
C VAL A 281 -4.56 15.54 -13.32
N LEU A 282 -3.46 16.24 -13.05
CA LEU A 282 -3.46 17.70 -12.85
C LEU A 282 -3.98 18.45 -14.10
N ASN A 283 -3.61 18.00 -15.30
CA ASN A 283 -4.06 18.62 -16.54
C ASN A 283 -5.53 18.31 -16.90
N GLN A 284 -6.06 17.20 -16.42
CA GLN A 284 -7.40 16.71 -16.76
C GLN A 284 -8.44 16.95 -15.65
N ILE A 285 -8.06 17.57 -14.54
CA ILE A 285 -8.96 17.70 -13.40
C ILE A 285 -10.20 18.53 -13.77
N VAL A 286 -11.38 17.96 -13.52
CA VAL A 286 -12.67 18.59 -13.84
C VAL A 286 -13.26 19.23 -12.58
N ASP A 287 -13.90 20.38 -12.74
CA ASP A 287 -14.69 20.99 -11.68
C ASP A 287 -16.01 20.23 -11.47
N GLY A 288 -16.41 20.06 -10.22
CA GLY A 288 -17.62 19.33 -9.88
C GLY A 288 -17.74 18.99 -8.40
N PRO A 289 -18.81 18.28 -8.00
CA PRO A 289 -18.97 17.83 -6.62
C PRO A 289 -17.96 16.72 -6.29
N VAL A 290 -17.51 16.72 -5.04
CA VAL A 290 -16.53 15.76 -4.48
C VAL A 290 -17.23 14.59 -3.75
N LYS A 291 -18.55 14.70 -3.59
CA LYS A 291 -19.39 13.75 -2.87
C LYS A 291 -20.59 13.37 -3.72
N VAL A 292 -21.12 12.18 -3.48
CA VAL A 292 -22.40 11.75 -4.04
C VAL A 292 -23.53 12.62 -3.47
N ASP A 293 -24.52 12.94 -4.30
CA ASP A 293 -25.65 13.82 -3.95
C ASP A 293 -26.66 13.18 -2.97
N ASP A 294 -26.55 11.87 -2.70
CA ASP A 294 -27.43 11.17 -1.76
C ASP A 294 -27.01 11.37 -0.30
N TYR A 295 -27.77 12.20 0.42
CA TYR A 295 -27.56 12.50 1.83
C TYR A 295 -27.81 11.32 2.79
N LYS A 296 -28.31 10.18 2.31
CA LYS A 296 -28.37 8.95 3.12
C LYS A 296 -27.00 8.29 3.27
N ILE A 297 -26.14 8.47 2.28
CA ILE A 297 -24.80 7.86 2.22
C ILE A 297 -23.74 8.85 2.68
N VAL A 298 -23.89 10.11 2.30
CA VAL A 298 -22.93 11.17 2.59
C VAL A 298 -23.55 12.21 3.53
N PRO A 299 -22.81 12.76 4.51
CA PRO A 299 -23.33 13.85 5.31
C PRO A 299 -23.48 15.15 4.49
N PRO A 300 -24.58 15.91 4.65
CA PRO A 300 -24.80 17.16 3.95
C PRO A 300 -23.80 18.25 4.36
N SER A 301 -23.72 19.32 3.59
CA SER A 301 -22.86 20.45 3.91
C SER A 301 -23.29 21.13 5.21
N ARG A 302 -22.34 21.78 5.92
CA ARG A 302 -22.64 22.47 7.19
C ARG A 302 -23.58 23.67 6.99
N GLN A 303 -23.60 24.28 5.81
CA GLN A 303 -24.50 25.40 5.50
C GLN A 303 -25.93 24.89 5.32
N GLU A 304 -26.12 23.83 4.51
CA GLU A 304 -27.43 23.21 4.29
C GLU A 304 -28.01 22.64 5.59
N MET A 305 -27.19 21.94 6.39
CA MET A 305 -27.61 21.35 7.66
C MET A 305 -28.20 22.38 8.65
N LYS A 306 -27.72 23.63 8.63
CA LYS A 306 -28.23 24.69 9.50
C LYS A 306 -29.50 25.36 8.98
N SER A 307 -29.78 25.24 7.68
CA SER A 307 -30.89 25.93 7.01
C SER A 307 -32.08 25.02 6.73
N ASN A 308 -31.83 23.77 6.35
CA ASN A 308 -32.84 22.79 5.99
C ASN A 308 -33.02 21.73 7.09
N MET A 309 -34.27 21.49 7.47
CA MET A 309 -34.64 20.47 8.46
C MET A 309 -34.30 19.05 7.97
N GLU A 310 -34.48 18.74 6.69
CA GLU A 310 -34.20 17.42 6.13
C GLU A 310 -32.69 17.10 6.22
N ALA A 311 -31.84 18.06 5.86
CA ALA A 311 -30.40 17.94 5.96
C ALA A 311 -29.96 17.70 7.42
N LEU A 312 -30.61 18.33 8.40
CA LEU A 312 -30.36 18.08 9.81
C LEU A 312 -30.74 16.66 10.23
N ILE A 313 -31.88 16.14 9.76
CA ILE A 313 -32.32 14.76 10.02
C ILE A 313 -31.31 13.77 9.43
N HIS A 314 -30.90 13.97 8.18
CA HIS A 314 -29.90 13.12 7.52
C HIS A 314 -28.57 13.15 8.25
N HIS A 315 -28.07 14.33 8.62
CA HIS A 315 -26.85 14.47 9.41
C HIS A 315 -26.95 13.73 10.76
N PHE A 316 -28.05 13.90 11.50
CA PHE A 316 -28.25 13.26 12.79
C PHE A 316 -28.26 11.72 12.67
N LYS A 317 -29.02 11.16 11.72
CA LYS A 317 -29.06 9.71 11.50
C LYS A 317 -27.72 9.15 11.02
N HIS A 318 -27.06 9.85 10.11
CA HIS A 318 -25.78 9.41 9.55
C HIS A 318 -24.69 9.26 10.62
N PHE A 319 -24.62 10.14 11.61
CA PHE A 319 -23.61 10.05 12.68
C PHE A 319 -24.01 9.17 13.88
N THR A 320 -25.30 8.92 14.09
CA THR A 320 -25.80 8.06 15.18
C THR A 320 -25.97 6.61 14.74
N GLU A 321 -26.79 6.37 13.71
CA GLU A 321 -27.07 5.05 13.16
C GLU A 321 -26.02 4.65 12.11
N GLY A 322 -25.45 5.57 11.35
CA GLY A 322 -24.57 5.23 10.21
C GLY A 322 -25.34 5.02 8.91
N ILE A 323 -24.68 4.40 7.93
CA ILE A 323 -25.26 4.09 6.63
C ILE A 323 -26.18 2.89 6.80
N SER A 324 -27.50 3.12 6.75
CA SER A 324 -28.53 2.08 6.95
C SER A 324 -29.06 1.48 5.65
N SER A 325 -28.64 1.99 4.49
CA SER A 325 -29.13 1.60 3.16
C SER A 325 -28.34 0.47 2.49
N ILE A 326 -27.41 -0.19 3.19
CA ILE A 326 -26.58 -1.23 2.58
C ILE A 326 -27.42 -2.50 2.43
N GLY A 327 -27.51 -3.02 1.21
CA GLY A 327 -28.21 -4.26 0.92
C GLY A 327 -27.56 -5.48 1.59
N ARG A 328 -28.29 -6.59 1.64
CA ARG A 328 -27.69 -7.89 1.95
C ARG A 328 -26.84 -8.33 0.77
N GLY A 329 -25.59 -8.68 1.01
CA GLY A 329 -24.68 -9.07 -0.05
C GLY A 329 -23.25 -9.30 0.43
N GLU A 330 -22.46 -9.87 -0.47
CA GLU A 330 -21.04 -10.14 -0.28
C GLU A 330 -20.27 -9.54 -1.44
N THR A 331 -19.15 -8.88 -1.16
CA THR A 331 -18.27 -8.35 -2.20
C THR A 331 -16.83 -8.67 -1.86
N TYR A 332 -16.06 -9.05 -2.87
CA TYR A 332 -14.60 -8.99 -2.85
C TYR A 332 -14.18 -7.88 -3.81
N THR A 333 -13.47 -6.89 -3.28
CA THR A 333 -12.87 -5.84 -4.11
C THR A 333 -11.40 -5.77 -3.84
N ALA A 334 -10.63 -5.75 -4.92
CA ALA A 334 -9.21 -5.63 -4.90
C ALA A 334 -8.78 -4.34 -5.57
N ILE A 335 -7.73 -3.74 -5.04
CA ILE A 335 -6.99 -2.65 -5.69
C ILE A 335 -5.52 -3.02 -5.76
N GLU A 336 -4.78 -2.29 -6.59
CA GLU A 336 -3.33 -2.39 -6.59
C GLU A 336 -2.75 -1.41 -5.57
N ALA A 337 -2.57 -1.86 -4.32
CA ALA A 337 -1.74 -1.13 -3.37
C ALA A 337 -0.27 -1.17 -3.84
N PRO A 338 0.61 -0.25 -3.36
CA PRO A 338 2.01 -0.24 -3.78
C PRO A 338 2.78 -1.52 -3.41
N LYS A 339 2.31 -2.24 -2.38
CA LYS A 339 2.85 -3.56 -1.98
C LYS A 339 2.33 -4.70 -2.86
N GLY A 340 1.17 -4.53 -3.50
CA GLY A 340 0.54 -5.53 -4.36
C GLY A 340 -0.98 -5.49 -4.25
N GLU A 341 -1.63 -6.59 -4.56
CA GLU A 341 -3.10 -6.64 -4.54
C GLU A 341 -3.60 -6.65 -3.09
N PHE A 342 -4.23 -5.55 -2.69
CA PHE A 342 -4.91 -5.41 -1.42
C PHE A 342 -6.41 -5.61 -1.64
N GLY A 343 -6.95 -6.64 -1.00
CA GLY A 343 -8.35 -7.04 -1.16
C GLY A 343 -9.14 -6.90 0.13
N VAL A 344 -10.41 -6.49 0.01
CA VAL A 344 -11.36 -6.49 1.11
C VAL A 344 -12.56 -7.34 0.72
N TYR A 345 -12.84 -8.36 1.55
CA TYR A 345 -14.04 -9.17 1.48
C TYR A 345 -15.03 -8.69 2.55
N LEU A 346 -16.12 -8.07 2.12
CA LEU A 346 -17.18 -7.57 2.99
C LEU A 346 -18.44 -8.41 2.85
N VAL A 347 -19.03 -8.79 3.98
CA VAL A 347 -20.34 -9.41 4.09
C VAL A 347 -21.26 -8.47 4.86
N SER A 348 -22.39 -8.16 4.26
CA SER A 348 -23.44 -7.32 4.83
C SER A 348 -24.72 -8.11 5.06
N ASP A 349 -25.24 -8.07 6.28
CA ASP A 349 -26.55 -8.64 6.67
C ASP A 349 -27.72 -7.68 6.44
N GLY A 350 -27.46 -6.53 5.80
CA GLY A 350 -28.42 -5.43 5.65
C GLY A 350 -28.52 -4.54 6.89
N SER A 351 -27.60 -4.72 7.85
CA SER A 351 -27.47 -3.85 9.02
C SER A 351 -26.50 -2.70 8.75
N ASN A 352 -26.49 -1.69 9.62
CA ASN A 352 -25.53 -0.58 9.61
C ASN A 352 -24.08 -0.98 9.99
N LYS A 353 -23.87 -2.25 10.36
CA LYS A 353 -22.59 -2.83 10.70
C LYS A 353 -22.22 -3.93 9.70
N PRO A 354 -20.93 -4.05 9.33
CA PRO A 354 -20.48 -5.19 8.54
C PRO A 354 -20.61 -6.46 9.39
N TYR A 355 -21.22 -7.50 8.81
CA TYR A 355 -21.33 -8.79 9.48
C TYR A 355 -19.97 -9.47 9.57
N ARG A 356 -19.24 -9.43 8.45
CA ARG A 356 -17.86 -9.92 8.39
C ARG A 356 -17.05 -9.03 7.47
N CYS A 357 -15.84 -8.70 7.90
CA CYS A 357 -14.85 -8.03 7.08
C CYS A 357 -13.56 -8.86 7.13
N LYS A 358 -13.21 -9.51 6.03
CA LYS A 358 -11.94 -10.21 5.88
C LYS A 358 -11.05 -9.40 4.96
N ILE A 359 -9.83 -9.14 5.40
CA ILE A 359 -8.86 -8.41 4.59
C ILE A 359 -7.93 -9.43 3.95
N ARG A 360 -7.53 -9.22 2.69
CA ARG A 360 -6.44 -9.92 2.01
C ARG A 360 -5.29 -8.94 1.86
N THR A 361 -4.16 -9.23 2.53
CA THR A 361 -2.96 -8.38 2.47
C THR A 361 -1.88 -9.05 1.66
N PRO A 362 -1.16 -8.28 0.83
CA PRO A 362 -0.06 -8.80 0.03
C PRO A 362 1.08 -9.31 0.90
N GLY A 363 1.47 -8.57 1.96
CA GLY A 363 2.58 -8.94 2.83
C GLY A 363 2.40 -10.27 3.56
N PHE A 364 1.15 -10.68 3.86
CA PHE A 364 0.89 -12.00 4.46
C PHE A 364 1.25 -13.14 3.50
N ALA A 365 0.85 -13.02 2.22
CA ALA A 365 1.20 -14.01 1.20
C ALA A 365 2.71 -14.00 0.91
N HIS A 366 3.33 -12.82 0.86
CA HIS A 366 4.78 -12.70 0.65
C HIS A 366 5.58 -13.37 1.77
N LEU A 367 5.21 -13.13 3.04
CA LEU A 367 5.91 -13.72 4.19
C LEU A 367 5.74 -15.24 4.26
N GLN A 368 4.61 -15.79 3.81
CA GLN A 368 4.42 -17.24 3.70
C GLN A 368 5.49 -17.88 2.81
N GLY A 369 5.91 -17.20 1.74
CA GLY A 369 6.96 -17.67 0.84
C GLY A 369 8.39 -17.40 1.33
N LEU A 370 8.59 -16.81 2.51
CA LEU A 370 9.93 -16.46 3.02
C LEU A 370 10.81 -17.70 3.20
N ASN A 371 10.26 -18.81 3.68
CA ASN A 371 11.02 -20.06 3.84
C ASN A 371 11.53 -20.59 2.50
N PHE A 372 10.68 -20.54 1.46
CA PHE A 372 11.04 -20.94 0.11
C PHE A 372 12.14 -20.03 -0.46
N MET A 373 11.99 -18.70 -0.32
CA MET A 373 12.95 -17.74 -0.85
C MET A 373 14.29 -17.71 -0.13
N SER A 374 14.34 -18.04 1.16
CA SER A 374 15.57 -17.98 1.96
C SER A 374 16.38 -19.27 1.97
N LYS A 375 15.79 -20.39 1.54
CA LYS A 375 16.45 -21.69 1.57
C LYS A 375 17.66 -21.73 0.63
N GLY A 376 18.81 -22.11 1.18
CA GLY A 376 20.09 -22.17 0.45
C GLY A 376 20.84 -20.85 0.39
N HIS A 377 20.29 -19.76 0.93
CA HIS A 377 20.95 -18.47 1.03
C HIS A 377 21.67 -18.28 2.36
N MET A 378 22.53 -17.25 2.42
CA MET A 378 23.22 -16.88 3.65
C MET A 378 22.31 -16.05 4.57
N ILE A 379 22.64 -15.98 5.86
CA ILE A 379 21.88 -15.18 6.85
C ILE A 379 21.76 -13.70 6.40
N ALA A 380 22.83 -13.14 5.82
CA ALA A 380 22.85 -11.77 5.35
C ALA A 380 21.87 -11.53 4.19
N ASP A 381 21.54 -12.56 3.41
CA ASP A 381 20.61 -12.47 2.28
C ASP A 381 19.15 -12.61 2.74
N VAL A 382 18.91 -13.21 3.91
CA VAL A 382 17.57 -13.21 4.51
C VAL A 382 17.10 -11.78 4.78
N VAL A 383 18.02 -10.91 5.22
CA VAL A 383 17.73 -9.48 5.44
C VAL A 383 17.37 -8.78 4.13
N THR A 384 18.08 -9.05 3.04
CA THR A 384 17.76 -8.44 1.73
C THR A 384 16.40 -8.94 1.23
N ILE A 385 16.11 -10.24 1.36
CA ILE A 385 14.83 -10.83 0.99
C ILE A 385 13.68 -10.17 1.75
N ILE A 386 13.80 -9.98 3.06
CA ILE A 386 12.80 -9.29 3.89
C ILE A 386 12.56 -7.85 3.38
N GLY A 387 13.62 -7.09 3.15
CA GLY A 387 13.49 -5.72 2.63
C GLY A 387 12.87 -5.67 1.22
N THR A 388 13.12 -6.66 0.38
CA THR A 388 12.51 -6.71 -0.97
C THR A 388 11.03 -7.07 -0.98
N GLN A 389 10.51 -7.70 0.06
CA GLN A 389 9.06 -7.95 0.18
C GLN A 389 8.30 -6.70 0.65
N ASP A 390 9.00 -5.68 1.15
CA ASP A 390 8.42 -4.45 1.70
C ASP A 390 7.35 -4.74 2.76
N ILE A 391 7.79 -5.37 3.84
CA ILE A 391 6.91 -5.93 4.86
C ILE A 391 6.51 -4.86 5.89
N VAL A 392 5.21 -4.72 6.11
CA VAL A 392 4.66 -3.94 7.22
C VAL A 392 3.82 -4.84 8.12
N PHE A 393 4.22 -4.99 9.38
CA PHE A 393 3.58 -5.97 10.27
C PHE A 393 2.13 -5.63 10.63
N GLY A 394 1.72 -4.37 10.50
CA GLY A 394 0.32 -3.98 10.72
C GLY A 394 -0.66 -4.61 9.74
N GLU A 395 -0.22 -4.93 8.51
CA GLU A 395 -1.07 -5.61 7.52
C GLU A 395 -0.97 -7.14 7.61
N ILE A 396 0.10 -7.68 8.16
CA ILE A 396 0.23 -9.14 8.37
C ILE A 396 -0.61 -9.55 9.58
N ASP A 397 -0.40 -8.87 10.70
CA ASP A 397 -0.99 -9.16 12.00
C ASP A 397 -2.28 -8.36 12.20
N ARG A 398 -3.40 -8.89 11.70
CA ARG A 398 -4.71 -8.20 11.68
C ARG A 398 -5.66 -8.68 12.73
#